data_AF-A0A520WB41-F1
#
_entry.id   AF-A0A520WB41-F1
#
_cell.length_a   1.000
_cell.length_b   1.000
_cell.length_c   1.000
_cell.angle_alpha   90.00
_cell.angle_beta   90.00
_cell.angle_gamma   90.00
#
_symmetry.space_group_name_H-M   'P 1'
#
loop_
_entity.id
_entity.type
_entity.pdbx_description
1 polymer ?
#
loop_
_entity_poly.entity_id
_entity_poly.type
_entity_poly.pdbx_seq_one_letter_code
_entity_poly.pdbx_strand_id
1 'polypeptide(L)'
;MVTPLTPVITEHWDRPDLYTLDGYRAVGGYQALDKALGSDPDDIITTVKDAGLRGRGGAGFPTGLKWSFVPQGDGKPHYLVVNADESEPGACKDIPIMMANPHALIEGVIITSFAIRANHAFIYIRGEVPNAVRKVEFAVKQAREAGLIGKNIKGSGFDLDVVVHSGAGAYICGEETALLDSLEGYRGQPRLKPPFPAVAGLYASPTV
;
A
#
# COMPACT_ATOMS: atom_id res chain seq x y z
N MET A 1 -24.36 25.20 -6.69
CA MET A 1 -24.61 23.77 -6.98
C MET A 1 -23.82 22.96 -5.97
N VAL A 2 -24.46 22.06 -5.23
CA VAL A 2 -23.75 21.10 -4.39
C VAL A 2 -23.20 20.04 -5.33
N THR A 3 -21.87 19.90 -5.42
CA THR A 3 -21.26 18.80 -6.17
C THR A 3 -21.71 17.49 -5.52
N PRO A 4 -22.41 16.59 -6.23
CA PRO A 4 -22.81 15.32 -5.65
C PRO A 4 -21.57 14.51 -5.26
N LEU A 5 -21.50 14.09 -4.00
CA LEU A 5 -20.45 13.20 -3.52
C LEU A 5 -20.59 11.86 -4.22
N THR A 6 -19.64 11.53 -5.10
CA THR A 6 -19.57 10.22 -5.75
C THR A 6 -18.59 9.35 -4.96
N PRO A 7 -19.05 8.34 -4.20
CA PRO A 7 -18.15 7.45 -3.49
C PRO A 7 -17.34 6.63 -4.50
N VAL A 8 -16.03 6.51 -4.26
CA VAL A 8 -15.13 5.67 -5.08
C VAL A 8 -14.60 4.52 -4.23
N ILE A 9 -13.96 4.82 -3.10
CA ILE A 9 -13.41 3.79 -2.19
C ILE A 9 -14.53 3.06 -1.44
N THR A 10 -15.62 3.76 -1.12
CA THR A 10 -16.72 3.25 -0.29
C THR A 10 -17.96 2.88 -1.10
N GLU A 11 -17.90 2.89 -2.44
CA GLU A 11 -19.05 2.71 -3.32
C GLU A 11 -19.82 1.41 -3.05
N HIS A 12 -19.12 0.35 -2.67
CA HIS A 12 -19.69 -0.98 -2.53
C HIS A 12 -19.65 -1.54 -1.10
N TRP A 13 -19.40 -0.71 -0.08
CA TRP A 13 -19.22 -1.17 1.31
C TRP A 13 -20.39 -1.96 1.88
N ASP A 14 -21.61 -1.77 1.35
CA ASP A 14 -22.80 -2.50 1.78
C ASP A 14 -22.83 -3.96 1.28
N ARG A 15 -21.89 -4.37 0.43
CA ARG A 15 -21.79 -5.75 -0.05
C ARG A 15 -21.15 -6.64 1.03
N PRO A 16 -21.85 -7.68 1.52
CA PRO A 16 -21.37 -8.51 2.62
C PRO A 16 -20.14 -9.34 2.25
N ASP A 17 -19.94 -9.61 0.97
CA ASP A 17 -18.86 -10.44 0.42
C ASP A 17 -17.68 -9.64 -0.12
N LEU A 18 -17.71 -8.29 -0.07
CA LEU A 18 -16.69 -7.43 -0.68
C LEU A 18 -15.27 -7.71 -0.18
N TYR A 19 -15.14 -8.25 1.03
CA TYR A 19 -13.85 -8.58 1.61
C TYR A 19 -13.20 -9.82 1.01
N THR A 20 -13.91 -10.56 0.16
CA THR A 20 -13.41 -11.75 -0.54
C THR A 20 -12.94 -11.39 -1.95
N LEU A 21 -12.03 -12.20 -2.50
CA LEU A 21 -11.57 -12.04 -3.87
C LEU A 21 -12.72 -12.01 -4.89
N ASP A 22 -13.68 -12.93 -4.78
CA ASP A 22 -14.81 -13.02 -5.72
C ASP A 22 -15.76 -11.83 -5.58
N GLY A 23 -16.05 -11.41 -4.35
CA GLY A 23 -16.86 -10.22 -4.08
C GLY A 23 -16.25 -8.95 -4.66
N TYR A 24 -14.92 -8.78 -4.54
CA TYR A 24 -14.22 -7.65 -5.14
C TYR A 24 -14.20 -7.71 -6.67
N ARG A 25 -13.97 -8.89 -7.26
CA ARG A 25 -14.04 -9.08 -8.73
C ARG A 25 -15.44 -8.82 -9.29
N ALA A 26 -16.50 -9.18 -8.56
CA ALA A 26 -17.89 -8.96 -8.98
C ALA A 26 -18.26 -7.48 -9.15
N VAL A 27 -17.47 -6.57 -8.58
CA VAL A 27 -17.61 -5.12 -8.74
C VAL A 27 -16.49 -4.49 -9.59
N GLY A 28 -15.75 -5.30 -10.35
CA GLY A 28 -14.69 -4.83 -11.25
C GLY A 28 -13.30 -4.72 -10.61
N GLY A 29 -13.10 -5.28 -9.41
CA GLY A 29 -11.78 -5.36 -8.79
C GLY A 29 -10.76 -6.09 -9.65
N TYR A 30 -9.50 -5.65 -9.58
CA TYR A 30 -8.36 -6.12 -10.39
C TYR A 30 -8.37 -5.74 -11.88
N GLN A 31 -9.35 -4.97 -12.37
CA GLN A 31 -9.33 -4.44 -13.73
C GLN A 31 -8.28 -3.33 -13.90
N ALA A 32 -8.06 -2.51 -12.87
CA ALA A 32 -7.03 -1.48 -12.91
C ALA A 32 -5.63 -2.11 -12.90
N LEU A 33 -5.46 -3.24 -12.20
CA LEU A 33 -4.24 -4.04 -12.25
C LEU A 33 -3.92 -4.55 -13.66
N ASP A 34 -4.92 -5.04 -14.40
CA ASP A 34 -4.71 -5.50 -15.79
C ASP A 34 -4.20 -4.36 -16.68
N LYS A 35 -4.77 -3.17 -16.54
CA LYS A 35 -4.31 -1.98 -17.25
C LYS A 35 -2.89 -1.57 -16.83
N ALA A 36 -2.60 -1.60 -15.54
CA ALA A 36 -1.29 -1.22 -15.01
C ALA A 36 -0.18 -2.14 -15.53
N LEU A 37 -0.36 -3.46 -15.45
CA LEU A 37 0.64 -4.43 -15.91
C LEU A 37 0.86 -4.41 -17.44
N GLY A 38 -0.10 -3.88 -18.20
CA GLY A 38 0.02 -3.66 -19.64
C GLY A 38 0.62 -2.30 -20.03
N SER A 39 0.97 -1.45 -19.07
CA SER A 39 1.52 -0.11 -19.28
C SER A 39 3.00 -0.03 -18.86
N ASP A 40 3.72 0.98 -19.31
CA ASP A 40 5.04 1.28 -18.77
C ASP A 40 4.92 1.76 -17.30
N PRO A 41 5.76 1.27 -16.36
CA PRO A 41 5.74 1.74 -14.97
C PRO A 41 5.81 3.27 -14.82
N ASP A 42 6.53 3.97 -15.70
CA ASP A 42 6.68 5.43 -15.64
C ASP A 42 5.40 6.17 -16.09
N ASP A 43 4.58 5.55 -16.95
CA ASP A 43 3.27 6.07 -17.33
C ASP A 43 2.29 6.02 -16.15
N ILE A 44 2.42 5.02 -15.28
CA ILE A 44 1.61 4.93 -14.05
C ILE A 44 1.99 6.06 -13.09
N ILE A 45 3.30 6.32 -12.91
CA ILE A 45 3.78 7.43 -12.07
C ILE A 45 3.24 8.77 -12.61
N THR A 46 3.31 8.96 -13.93
CA THR A 46 2.78 10.16 -14.60
C THR A 46 1.28 10.29 -14.40
N THR A 47 0.52 9.21 -14.58
CA THR A 47 -0.94 9.19 -14.34
C THR A 47 -1.29 9.63 -12.92
N VAL A 48 -0.57 9.14 -11.90
CA VAL A 48 -0.82 9.52 -10.50
C VAL A 48 -0.41 10.96 -10.19
N LYS A 49 0.64 11.46 -10.86
CA LYS A 49 1.06 12.86 -10.78
C LYS A 49 0.00 13.79 -11.38
N ASP A 50 -0.51 13.45 -12.56
CA ASP A 50 -1.52 14.23 -13.28
C ASP A 50 -2.89 14.21 -12.58
N ALA A 51 -3.21 13.12 -11.89
CA ALA A 51 -4.40 13.02 -11.03
C ALA A 51 -4.33 13.96 -9.82
N GLY A 52 -3.16 14.54 -9.50
CA GLY A 52 -3.00 15.44 -8.36
C GLY A 52 -3.19 14.73 -7.01
N LEU A 53 -2.95 13.42 -6.94
CA LEU A 53 -3.14 12.65 -5.70
C LEU A 53 -2.15 13.15 -4.64
N ARG A 54 -2.68 13.45 -3.46
CA ARG A 54 -1.92 13.87 -2.27
C ARG A 54 -2.03 12.82 -1.18
N GLY A 55 -0.97 12.67 -0.39
CA GLY A 55 -0.91 11.74 0.73
C GLY A 55 -2.05 11.93 1.71
N ARG A 56 -2.76 10.84 2.04
CA ARG A 56 -3.93 10.83 2.93
C ARG A 56 -3.61 10.50 4.39
N GLY A 57 -2.33 10.41 4.74
CA GLY A 57 -1.85 10.26 6.12
C GLY A 57 -1.63 11.59 6.86
N GLY A 58 -2.14 12.72 6.34
CA GLY A 58 -2.07 14.04 6.99
C GLY A 58 -1.07 15.02 6.36
N ALA A 59 0.12 14.56 5.96
CA ALA A 59 1.17 15.45 5.40
C ALA A 59 0.81 16.08 4.04
N GLY A 60 -0.07 15.45 3.26
CA GLY A 60 -0.55 15.99 1.99
C GLY A 60 0.53 16.16 0.90
N PHE A 61 1.64 15.43 0.98
CA PHE A 61 2.69 15.46 -0.06
C PHE A 61 2.17 14.85 -1.38
N PRO A 62 2.52 15.38 -2.56
CA PRO A 62 2.05 14.82 -3.83
C PRO A 62 2.60 13.40 -4.07
N THR A 63 1.71 12.42 -4.23
CA THR A 63 2.06 10.99 -4.29
C THR A 63 2.89 10.66 -5.54
N GLY A 64 2.48 11.15 -6.72
CA GLY A 64 3.23 10.91 -7.96
C GLY A 64 4.65 11.52 -7.93
N LEU A 65 4.81 12.67 -7.25
CA LEU A 65 6.13 13.26 -7.03
C LEU A 65 6.98 12.40 -6.08
N LYS A 66 6.39 11.87 -5.00
CA LYS A 66 7.08 10.95 -4.08
C LYS A 66 7.63 9.73 -4.82
N TRP A 67 6.82 9.13 -5.70
CA TRP A 67 7.24 7.97 -6.50
C TRP A 67 8.40 8.30 -7.44
N SER A 68 8.41 9.51 -8.03
CA SER A 68 9.48 9.93 -8.94
C SER A 68 10.86 10.13 -8.26
N PHE A 69 10.92 10.15 -6.93
CA PHE A 69 12.19 10.24 -6.19
C PHE A 69 12.86 8.89 -5.96
N VAL A 70 12.18 7.78 -6.24
CA VAL A 70 12.78 6.44 -6.12
C VAL A 70 13.80 6.29 -7.25
N PRO A 71 15.10 6.16 -6.96
CA PRO A 71 16.12 5.99 -7.98
C PRO A 71 15.83 4.72 -8.80
N GLN A 72 16.14 4.77 -10.09
CA GLN A 72 15.99 3.63 -10.99
C GLN A 72 17.37 3.13 -11.41
N GLY A 73 17.55 1.80 -11.43
CA GLY A 73 18.81 1.18 -11.88
C GLY A 73 19.99 1.34 -10.92
N ASP A 74 19.74 1.57 -9.62
CA ASP A 74 20.79 1.65 -8.59
C ASP A 74 21.27 0.26 -8.11
N GLY A 75 20.66 -0.81 -8.62
CA GLY A 75 20.97 -2.20 -8.29
C GLY A 75 20.51 -2.63 -6.89
N LYS A 76 19.75 -1.79 -6.18
CA LYS A 76 19.21 -2.11 -4.86
C LYS A 76 17.81 -2.70 -4.95
N PRO A 77 17.39 -3.52 -3.97
CA PRO A 77 15.99 -3.88 -3.85
C PRO A 77 15.15 -2.64 -3.51
N HIS A 78 13.99 -2.48 -4.13
CA HIS A 78 13.03 -1.45 -3.73
C HIS A 78 11.95 -2.06 -2.84
N TYR A 79 11.47 -1.26 -1.89
CA TYR A 79 10.43 -1.65 -0.95
C TYR A 79 9.23 -0.70 -1.02
N LEU A 80 8.04 -1.26 -0.83
CA LEU A 80 6.83 -0.51 -0.52
C LEU A 80 6.45 -0.76 0.94
N VAL A 81 6.20 0.30 1.70
CA VAL A 81 5.70 0.18 3.08
C VAL A 81 4.38 0.91 3.21
N VAL A 82 3.30 0.15 3.34
CA VAL A 82 1.97 0.67 3.64
C VAL A 82 1.89 0.97 5.14
N ASN A 83 1.74 2.25 5.46
CA ASN A 83 1.45 2.70 6.80
C ASN A 83 -0.05 2.56 7.09
N ALA A 84 -0.40 1.55 7.90
CA ALA A 84 -1.73 1.33 8.45
C ALA A 84 -1.73 1.41 9.99
N ASP A 85 -0.81 2.20 10.56
CA ASP A 85 -0.82 2.57 11.98
C ASP A 85 -1.79 3.75 12.21
N GLU A 86 -3.09 3.47 12.09
CA GLU A 86 -4.16 4.46 12.32
C GLU A 86 -4.34 4.70 13.84
N SER A 87 -3.37 5.41 14.43
CA SER A 87 -3.26 5.63 15.88
C SER A 87 -3.74 7.00 16.36
N GLU A 88 -3.94 7.95 15.44
CA GLU A 88 -4.41 9.31 15.76
C GLU A 88 -5.86 9.32 16.26
N PRO A 89 -6.15 9.91 17.44
CA PRO A 89 -7.51 10.01 17.95
C PRO A 89 -8.47 10.69 16.97
N GLY A 90 -9.57 10.01 16.64
CA GLY A 90 -10.57 10.51 15.70
C GLY A 90 -10.32 10.13 14.23
N ALA A 91 -9.15 9.59 13.89
CA ALA A 91 -8.94 8.94 12.60
C ALA A 91 -9.60 7.55 12.60
N CYS A 92 -10.47 7.30 11.63
CA CYS A 92 -11.23 6.04 11.52
C CYS A 92 -11.59 5.71 10.06
N LYS A 93 -10.66 5.94 9.13
CA LYS A 93 -10.85 5.74 7.70
C LYS A 93 -10.16 4.47 7.19
N ASP A 94 -8.98 4.12 7.69
CA ASP A 94 -8.15 3.05 7.12
C ASP A 94 -8.60 1.68 7.63
N ILE A 95 -8.88 1.58 8.93
CA ILE A 95 -9.34 0.32 9.54
C ILE A 95 -10.64 -0.17 8.90
N PRO A 96 -11.68 0.67 8.68
CA PRO A 96 -12.89 0.24 7.96
C PRO A 96 -12.62 -0.20 6.52
N ILE A 97 -11.71 0.45 5.78
CA ILE A 97 -11.33 0.02 4.42
C ILE A 97 -10.73 -1.39 4.47
N MET A 98 -9.75 -1.63 5.34
CA MET A 98 -9.12 -2.95 5.50
C MET A 98 -10.13 -4.02 5.94
N MET A 99 -11.18 -3.63 6.67
CA MET A 99 -12.22 -4.54 7.12
C MET A 99 -13.28 -4.84 6.05
N ALA A 100 -13.68 -3.85 5.27
CA ALA A 100 -14.74 -3.99 4.27
C ALA A 100 -14.21 -4.45 2.91
N ASN A 101 -13.08 -3.89 2.46
CA ASN A 101 -12.52 -4.10 1.13
C ASN A 101 -10.97 -4.19 1.15
N PRO A 102 -10.38 -5.19 1.83
CA PRO A 102 -8.94 -5.40 1.83
C PRO A 102 -8.36 -5.62 0.42
N HIS A 103 -9.10 -6.22 -0.52
CA HIS A 103 -8.59 -6.44 -1.88
C HIS A 103 -8.32 -5.15 -2.66
N ALA A 104 -9.05 -4.06 -2.40
CA ALA A 104 -8.72 -2.75 -2.97
C ALA A 104 -7.36 -2.22 -2.49
N LEU A 105 -7.02 -2.45 -1.21
CA LEU A 105 -5.68 -2.14 -0.71
C LEU A 105 -4.63 -3.02 -1.39
N ILE A 106 -4.89 -4.32 -1.52
CA ILE A 106 -3.96 -5.25 -2.17
C ILE A 106 -3.74 -4.90 -3.65
N GLU A 107 -4.79 -4.55 -4.40
CA GLU A 107 -4.66 -4.07 -5.78
C GLU A 107 -3.80 -2.81 -5.86
N GLY A 108 -4.04 -1.84 -4.98
CA GLY A 108 -3.23 -0.62 -4.88
C GLY A 108 -1.76 -0.90 -4.54
N VAL A 109 -1.49 -1.88 -3.67
CA VAL A 109 -0.13 -2.36 -3.34
C VAL A 109 0.56 -2.92 -4.57
N ILE A 110 -0.10 -3.81 -5.32
CA ILE A 110 0.50 -4.42 -6.52
C ILE A 110 0.81 -3.35 -7.58
N ILE A 111 -0.13 -2.44 -7.86
CA ILE A 111 0.04 -1.37 -8.85
C ILE A 111 1.19 -0.44 -8.45
N THR A 112 1.23 -0.04 -7.17
CA THR A 112 2.28 0.84 -6.65
C THR A 112 3.64 0.16 -6.73
N SER A 113 3.74 -1.08 -6.26
CA SER A 113 4.96 -1.89 -6.32
C SER A 113 5.47 -2.08 -7.75
N PHE A 114 4.59 -2.30 -8.72
CA PHE A 114 4.95 -2.38 -10.14
C PHE A 114 5.52 -1.05 -10.64
N ALA A 115 4.84 0.07 -10.37
CA ALA A 115 5.25 1.41 -10.81
C ALA A 115 6.66 1.79 -10.30
N ILE A 116 6.96 1.47 -9.03
CA ILE A 116 8.24 1.79 -8.40
C ILE A 116 9.28 0.67 -8.51
N ARG A 117 8.94 -0.43 -9.20
CA ARG A 117 9.77 -1.64 -9.35
C ARG A 117 10.20 -2.26 -8.01
N ALA A 118 9.30 -2.27 -7.03
CA ALA A 118 9.50 -2.92 -5.73
C ALA A 118 8.97 -4.35 -5.75
N ASN A 119 9.85 -5.33 -5.56
CA ASN A 119 9.47 -6.75 -5.49
C ASN A 119 9.04 -7.21 -4.10
N HIS A 120 9.14 -6.34 -3.09
CA HIS A 120 8.73 -6.63 -1.72
C HIS A 120 7.89 -5.47 -1.17
N ALA A 121 6.73 -5.80 -0.61
CA ALA A 121 5.86 -4.86 0.07
C ALA A 121 5.54 -5.31 1.50
N PHE A 122 5.43 -4.35 2.40
CA PHE A 122 5.04 -4.56 3.78
C PHE A 122 3.78 -3.75 4.10
N ILE A 123 2.84 -4.35 4.81
CA ILE A 123 1.66 -3.66 5.34
C ILE A 123 1.78 -3.65 6.85
N TYR A 124 2.19 -2.52 7.43
CA TYR A 124 2.34 -2.35 8.87
C TYR A 124 1.01 -1.88 9.46
N ILE A 125 0.32 -2.76 10.18
CA ILE A 125 -0.99 -2.51 10.78
C ILE A 125 -0.82 -2.45 12.30
N ARG A 126 -1.43 -1.46 12.96
CA ARG A 126 -1.38 -1.37 14.42
C ARG A 126 -1.91 -2.64 15.12
N GLY A 127 -1.30 -3.01 16.26
CA GLY A 127 -1.58 -4.27 16.94
C GLY A 127 -2.97 -4.36 17.60
N GLU A 128 -3.65 -3.23 17.79
CA GLU A 128 -4.93 -3.14 18.48
C GLU A 128 -6.13 -3.54 17.61
N VAL A 129 -5.92 -3.81 16.31
CA VAL A 129 -6.98 -4.18 15.36
C VAL A 129 -6.78 -5.58 14.77
N PRO A 130 -6.79 -6.64 15.59
CA PRO A 130 -6.51 -8.00 15.13
C PRO A 130 -7.46 -8.49 14.02
N ASN A 131 -8.69 -7.95 13.97
CA ASN A 131 -9.64 -8.30 12.91
C ASN A 131 -9.21 -7.72 11.54
N ALA A 132 -8.67 -6.51 11.51
CA ALA A 132 -8.17 -5.91 10.27
C ALA A 132 -6.92 -6.66 9.79
N VAL A 133 -6.00 -6.99 10.70
CA VAL A 133 -4.83 -7.84 10.40
C VAL A 133 -5.26 -9.15 9.74
N ARG A 134 -6.17 -9.90 10.38
CA ARG A 134 -6.66 -11.18 9.85
C ARG A 134 -7.35 -11.04 8.48
N LYS A 135 -8.12 -9.98 8.26
CA LYS A 135 -8.78 -9.75 6.96
C LYS A 135 -7.79 -9.41 5.85
N VAL A 136 -6.77 -8.61 6.14
CA VAL A 136 -5.72 -8.29 5.16
C VAL A 136 -4.86 -9.52 4.89
N GLU A 137 -4.46 -10.29 5.91
CA GLU A 137 -3.76 -11.56 5.75
C GLU A 137 -4.56 -12.56 4.89
N PHE A 138 -5.87 -12.66 5.14
CA PHE A 138 -6.77 -13.49 4.34
C PHE A 138 -6.81 -13.04 2.88
N ALA A 139 -6.94 -11.74 2.61
CA ALA A 139 -6.93 -11.20 1.25
C ALA A 139 -5.59 -11.40 0.53
N VAL A 140 -4.46 -11.23 1.24
CA VAL A 140 -3.11 -11.54 0.71
C VAL A 140 -3.00 -13.02 0.35
N LYS A 141 -3.51 -13.91 1.21
CA LYS A 141 -3.56 -15.35 0.92
C LYS A 141 -4.38 -15.65 -0.33
N GLN A 142 -5.60 -15.10 -0.44
CA GLN A 142 -6.44 -15.28 -1.62
C GLN A 142 -5.76 -14.74 -2.90
N ALA A 143 -5.10 -13.59 -2.81
CA ALA A 143 -4.36 -13.02 -3.93
C ALA A 143 -3.16 -13.89 -4.36
N ARG A 144 -2.44 -14.51 -3.42
CA ARG A 144 -1.39 -15.50 -3.72
C ARG A 144 -1.95 -16.74 -4.41
N GLU A 145 -3.01 -17.31 -3.88
CA GLU A 145 -3.68 -18.50 -4.46
C GLU A 145 -4.22 -18.22 -5.87
N ALA A 146 -4.62 -16.99 -6.15
CA ALA A 146 -5.10 -16.55 -7.46
C ALA A 146 -3.99 -16.08 -8.43
N GLY A 147 -2.71 -16.16 -8.04
CA GLY A 147 -1.58 -15.72 -8.89
C GLY A 147 -1.47 -14.20 -9.08
N LEU A 148 -2.08 -13.41 -8.19
CA LEU A 148 -2.03 -11.94 -8.16
C LEU A 148 -0.84 -11.43 -7.33
N ILE A 149 -0.29 -12.27 -6.45
CA ILE A 149 0.95 -12.06 -5.69
C ILE A 149 1.81 -13.32 -5.88
N GLY A 150 3.11 -13.15 -6.07
CA GLY A 150 4.04 -14.24 -6.28
C GLY A 150 4.97 -13.96 -7.47
N LYS A 151 5.31 -15.03 -8.20
CA LYS A 151 6.20 -14.96 -9.35
C LYS A 151 5.43 -14.72 -10.64
N ASN A 152 5.98 -13.88 -11.52
CA ASN A 152 5.49 -13.60 -12.86
C ASN A 152 3.97 -13.29 -12.89
N ILE A 153 3.55 -12.29 -12.11
CA ILE A 153 2.13 -11.96 -11.88
C ILE A 153 1.43 -11.74 -13.22
N LYS A 154 0.38 -12.51 -13.50
CA LYS A 154 -0.36 -12.50 -14.77
C LYS A 154 0.52 -12.59 -16.04
N GLY A 155 1.71 -13.18 -15.96
CA GLY A 155 2.62 -13.30 -17.10
C GLY A 155 3.39 -12.01 -17.47
N SER A 156 3.37 -11.00 -16.60
CA SER A 156 3.99 -9.68 -16.84
C SER A 156 5.52 -9.63 -16.72
N GLY A 157 6.14 -10.69 -16.20
CA GLY A 157 7.55 -10.69 -15.80
C GLY A 157 7.83 -10.01 -14.46
N PHE A 158 6.81 -9.46 -13.79
CA PHE A 158 6.94 -8.82 -12.48
C PHE A 158 6.67 -9.81 -11.34
N ASP A 159 7.53 -9.78 -10.33
CA ASP A 159 7.41 -10.54 -9.10
C ASP A 159 7.06 -9.62 -7.94
N LEU A 160 6.18 -10.07 -7.04
CA LEU A 160 5.90 -9.34 -5.79
C LEU A 160 5.65 -10.31 -4.64
N ASP A 161 6.26 -10.04 -3.50
CA ASP A 161 5.94 -10.64 -2.23
C ASP A 161 5.35 -9.59 -1.27
N VAL A 162 4.31 -9.95 -0.52
CA VAL A 162 3.61 -9.04 0.40
C VAL A 162 3.57 -9.65 1.80
N VAL A 163 4.07 -8.90 2.78
CA VAL A 163 4.09 -9.28 4.20
C VAL A 163 3.16 -8.36 4.99
N VAL A 164 2.24 -8.95 5.75
CA VAL A 164 1.44 -8.21 6.74
C VAL A 164 2.19 -8.26 8.07
N HIS A 165 2.43 -7.10 8.68
CA HIS A 165 3.16 -6.97 9.93
C HIS A 165 2.28 -6.27 10.97
N SER A 166 2.07 -6.92 12.11
CA SER A 166 1.33 -6.33 13.23
C SER A 166 2.28 -5.53 14.11
N GLY A 167 1.96 -4.26 14.35
CA GLY A 167 2.64 -3.41 15.32
C GLY A 167 2.37 -3.81 16.77
N ALA A 168 2.97 -3.08 17.70
CA ALA A 168 2.96 -3.38 19.13
C ALA A 168 2.37 -2.26 20.02
N GLY A 169 1.49 -1.43 19.45
CA GLY A 169 0.70 -0.43 20.18
C GLY A 169 1.47 0.83 20.58
N ALA A 170 2.26 1.38 19.66
CA ALA A 170 3.02 2.61 19.87
C ALA A 170 2.64 3.67 18.83
N TYR A 171 1.96 4.74 19.25
CA TYR A 171 1.52 5.86 18.40
C TYR A 171 2.64 6.43 17.52
N ILE A 172 3.87 6.48 18.04
CA ILE A 172 5.03 7.02 17.31
C ILE A 172 5.39 6.18 16.07
N CYS A 173 5.00 4.89 16.02
CA CYS A 173 5.21 4.04 14.86
C CYS A 173 4.33 4.44 13.65
N GLY A 174 3.42 5.40 13.79
CA GLY A 174 2.77 6.04 12.66
C GLY A 174 3.66 7.06 11.93
N GLU A 175 4.76 7.53 12.54
CA GLU A 175 5.76 8.35 11.84
C GLU A 175 6.58 7.46 10.89
N GLU A 176 6.76 7.91 9.65
CA GLU A 176 7.26 7.04 8.57
C GLU A 176 8.63 6.40 8.88
N THR A 177 9.56 7.08 9.56
CA THR A 177 10.88 6.51 9.85
C THR A 177 10.91 5.69 11.12
N ALA A 178 10.12 6.05 12.14
CA ALA A 178 9.91 5.22 13.32
C ALA A 178 9.23 3.88 12.96
N LEU A 179 8.32 3.91 11.97
CA LEU A 179 7.72 2.71 11.41
C LEU A 179 8.78 1.77 10.81
N LEU A 180 9.72 2.31 10.02
CA LEU A 180 10.81 1.51 9.44
C LEU A 180 11.68 0.87 10.52
N ASP A 181 12.06 1.62 11.56
CA ASP A 181 12.82 1.05 12.70
C ASP A 181 12.04 -0.06 13.39
N SER A 182 10.74 0.14 13.62
CA SER A 182 9.89 -0.89 14.22
C SER A 182 9.81 -2.14 13.34
N LEU A 183 9.75 -1.99 12.01
CA LEU A 183 9.66 -3.09 11.06
C LEU A 183 10.99 -3.86 10.96
N GLU A 184 12.12 -3.17 11.13
CA GLU A 184 13.46 -3.75 11.19
C GLU A 184 13.75 -4.44 12.53
N GLY A 185 12.83 -4.37 13.50
CA GLY A 185 12.97 -4.99 14.83
C GLY A 185 13.70 -4.12 15.86
N TYR A 186 13.96 -2.85 15.54
CA TYR A 186 14.46 -1.87 16.48
C TYR A 186 13.31 -1.23 17.26
N ARG A 187 13.67 -0.36 18.21
CA ARG A 187 12.68 0.51 18.88
C ARG A 187 12.20 1.53 17.85
N GLY A 188 10.88 1.77 17.76
CA GLY A 188 10.29 2.75 16.85
C GLY A 188 10.64 4.19 17.20
N GLN A 189 11.88 4.59 16.91
CA GLN A 189 12.39 5.94 17.07
C GLN A 189 12.53 6.59 15.69
N PRO A 190 12.12 7.85 15.51
CA PRO A 190 12.31 8.53 14.24
C PRO A 190 13.79 8.61 13.86
N ARG A 191 14.10 8.40 12.58
CA ARG A 191 15.44 8.54 12.02
C ARG A 191 15.73 10.01 11.70
N LEU A 192 17.01 10.37 11.71
CA LEU A 192 17.47 11.65 11.18
C LEU A 192 17.16 11.74 9.67
N LYS A 193 16.58 12.88 9.26
CA LYS A 193 16.43 13.27 7.86
C LYS A 193 17.36 14.47 7.63
N PRO A 194 18.30 14.45 6.67
CA PRO A 194 18.65 13.35 5.75
C PRO A 194 19.38 12.15 6.40
N PRO A 195 19.40 10.95 5.76
CA PRO A 195 18.86 10.64 4.42
C PRO A 195 17.34 10.44 4.38
N PHE A 196 16.72 10.72 3.24
CA PHE A 196 15.28 10.51 3.04
C PHE A 196 14.96 9.04 2.70
N PRO A 197 13.79 8.50 3.11
CA PRO A 197 13.41 7.10 2.86
C PRO A 197 13.39 6.69 1.38
N ALA A 198 13.08 7.61 0.48
CA ALA A 198 13.10 7.36 -0.97
C ALA A 198 14.49 6.96 -1.50
N VAL A 199 15.55 7.33 -0.80
CA VAL A 199 16.95 6.99 -1.14
C VAL A 199 17.49 5.89 -0.24
N ALA A 200 17.20 5.96 1.06
CA ALA A 200 17.65 5.00 2.06
C ALA A 200 16.61 4.87 3.18
N GLY A 201 15.61 4.02 2.96
CA GLY A 201 14.56 3.69 3.91
C GLY A 201 14.78 2.32 4.53
N LEU A 202 13.84 1.41 4.31
CA LEU A 202 13.87 0.05 4.83
C LEU A 202 15.14 -0.67 4.36
N TYR A 203 15.89 -1.25 5.30
CA TYR A 203 17.16 -1.93 5.04
C TYR A 203 18.13 -1.09 4.18
N ALA A 204 18.17 0.23 4.44
CA ALA A 204 19.00 1.20 3.71
C ALA A 204 18.80 1.23 2.18
N SER A 205 17.60 0.84 1.73
CA SER A 205 17.23 0.75 0.31
C SER A 205 16.06 1.68 -0.04
N PRO A 206 15.88 2.03 -1.32
CA PRO A 206 14.78 2.91 -1.74
C PRO A 206 13.42 2.40 -1.28
N THR A 207 12.70 3.23 -0.53
CA THR A 207 11.42 2.85 0.07
C THR A 207 10.36 3.92 -0.15
N VAL A 208 9.17 3.48 -0.55
CA VAL A 208 7.97 4.31 -0.68
C VAL A 208 7.04 4.10 0.48
#